data_AF-A0A7S1YDY1-F1
#
_entry.id   AF-A0A7S1YDY1-F1
#
_cell.length_a   1.000
_cell.length_b   1.000
_cell.length_c   1.000
_cell.angle_alpha   90.00
_cell.angle_beta   90.00
_cell.angle_gamma   90.00
#
_symmetry.space_group_name_H-M   'P 1'
#
loop_
_entity.id
_entity.type
_entity.pdbx_description
1 polymer ?
#
loop_
_entity_poly.entity_id
_entity_poly.type
_entity_poly.pdbx_seq_one_letter_code
_entity_poly.pdbx_strand_id
1 'polypeptide(L)'
;SFFFELPSLLLLSTQTMLLSMFLLCSLLLPSVLASGDFHSFSAPFSIPYWSLSHDTIMTSSHMSLTRDTPASTGIAFNSFPLTREHWVVDVTIRVWGASTIGADGMALWVVDAASAGRRGSLFGIAEDFQGIGVLVDTFDNDGSGHHPYIALVYNDGTRSFSHDHDHGHAAHGDEGDAEEAGATGSGGGSIELGGCSSSVRTGRRS
;
A
#
# COMPACT_ATOMS: atom_id res chain seq x y z
N SER A 1 11.42 -67.01 -28.07
CA SER A 1 10.16 -66.41 -27.60
C SER A 1 10.38 -65.03 -26.97
N PHE A 2 11.02 -64.09 -27.66
CA PHE A 2 11.40 -62.77 -27.12
C PHE A 2 10.65 -61.58 -27.76
N PHE A 3 9.65 -61.84 -28.62
CA PHE A 3 9.06 -60.80 -29.47
C PHE A 3 7.76 -60.18 -28.96
N PHE A 4 7.27 -60.56 -27.77
CA PHE A 4 5.92 -60.20 -27.31
C PHE A 4 5.84 -59.13 -26.22
N GLU A 5 6.96 -58.64 -25.66
CA GLU A 5 6.93 -57.69 -24.52
C GLU A 5 7.13 -56.21 -24.89
N LEU A 6 7.64 -55.91 -26.08
CA LEU A 6 7.93 -54.54 -26.52
C LEU A 6 6.70 -53.60 -26.57
N PRO A 7 5.50 -54.03 -26.98
CA PRO A 7 4.33 -53.15 -27.03
C PRO A 7 3.86 -52.71 -25.64
N SER A 8 3.96 -53.60 -24.65
CA SER A 8 3.54 -53.34 -23.26
C SER A 8 4.47 -52.35 -22.56
N LEU A 9 5.77 -52.42 -22.85
CA LEU A 9 6.77 -51.49 -22.31
C LEU A 9 6.62 -50.08 -22.87
N LEU A 10 6.30 -49.94 -24.16
CA LEU A 10 6.01 -48.65 -24.78
C LEU A 10 4.75 -48.01 -24.21
N LEU A 11 3.70 -48.82 -23.95
CA LEU A 11 2.46 -48.34 -23.34
C LEU A 11 2.67 -47.84 -21.90
N LEU A 12 3.48 -48.56 -21.12
CA LEU A 12 3.81 -48.16 -19.75
C LEU A 12 4.66 -46.88 -19.72
N SER A 13 5.58 -46.73 -20.67
CA SER A 13 6.38 -45.51 -20.84
C SER A 13 5.53 -44.30 -21.19
N THR A 14 4.60 -44.41 -22.15
CA THR A 14 3.72 -43.28 -22.50
C THR A 14 2.77 -42.92 -21.36
N GLN A 15 2.26 -43.92 -20.62
CA GLN A 15 1.40 -43.68 -19.47
C GLN A 15 2.15 -43.00 -18.31
N THR A 16 3.38 -43.41 -18.03
CA THR A 16 4.22 -42.77 -17.00
C THR A 16 4.62 -41.35 -17.40
N MET A 17 4.92 -41.10 -18.67
CA MET A 17 5.18 -39.75 -19.19
C MET A 17 3.95 -38.85 -19.08
N LEU A 18 2.77 -39.32 -19.48
CA LEU A 18 1.52 -38.56 -19.38
C LEU A 18 1.15 -38.26 -17.92
N LEU A 19 1.29 -39.24 -17.03
CA LEU A 19 1.05 -39.05 -15.59
C LEU A 19 2.02 -38.01 -15.02
N SER A 20 3.30 -38.08 -15.37
CA SER A 20 4.31 -37.11 -14.90
C SER A 20 4.02 -35.71 -15.41
N MET A 21 3.59 -35.56 -16.67
CA MET A 21 3.24 -34.27 -17.26
C MET A 21 1.97 -33.70 -16.60
N PHE A 22 0.98 -34.55 -16.32
CA PHE A 22 -0.24 -34.15 -15.62
C PHE A 22 0.08 -33.71 -14.18
N LEU A 23 0.90 -34.45 -13.45
CA LEU A 23 1.33 -34.13 -12.10
C LEU A 23 2.16 -32.84 -12.06
N LEU A 24 3.08 -32.67 -13.01
CA LEU A 24 3.87 -31.45 -13.17
C LEU A 24 2.96 -30.25 -13.47
N CYS A 25 1.99 -30.42 -14.38
CA CYS A 25 1.03 -29.37 -14.72
C CYS A 25 0.15 -29.01 -13.52
N SER A 26 -0.40 -30.00 -12.80
CA SER A 26 -1.22 -29.78 -11.60
C SER A 26 -0.45 -29.10 -10.45
N LEU A 27 0.87 -29.31 -10.34
CA LEU A 27 1.71 -28.64 -9.34
C LEU A 27 2.17 -27.24 -9.77
N LEU A 28 2.31 -27.00 -11.08
CA LEU A 28 2.75 -25.71 -11.63
C LEU A 28 1.58 -24.73 -11.85
N LEU A 29 0.39 -25.22 -12.18
CA LEU A 29 -0.80 -24.39 -12.47
C LEU A 29 -1.20 -23.45 -11.32
N PRO A 30 -1.24 -23.88 -10.04
CA PRO A 30 -1.57 -22.98 -8.93
C PRO A 30 -0.59 -21.82 -8.82
N SER A 31 0.70 -22.09 -9.01
CA SER A 31 1.78 -21.11 -8.88
C SER A 31 1.78 -20.10 -10.03
N VAL A 32 1.47 -20.54 -11.25
CA VAL A 32 1.38 -19.66 -12.43
C VAL A 32 0.11 -18.81 -12.42
N LEU A 33 -0.98 -19.31 -11.82
CA LEU A 33 -2.25 -18.57 -11.71
C LEU A 33 -2.29 -17.64 -10.47
N ALA A 34 -1.46 -17.88 -9.45
CA ALA A 34 -1.44 -17.10 -8.20
C ALA A 34 -0.63 -15.78 -8.28
N SER A 35 -0.39 -15.24 -9.46
CA SER A 35 0.05 -13.84 -9.62
C SER A 35 -1.16 -12.89 -9.49
N GLY A 36 -1.96 -13.05 -8.44
CA GLY A 36 -3.00 -12.08 -8.10
C GLY A 36 -2.34 -10.76 -7.71
N ASP A 37 -2.88 -9.65 -8.20
CA ASP A 37 -2.45 -8.34 -7.75
C ASP A 37 -3.03 -8.07 -6.36
N PHE A 38 -2.28 -8.49 -5.33
CA PHE A 38 -2.72 -8.41 -3.94
C PHE A 38 -2.72 -6.98 -3.41
N HIS A 39 -1.97 -6.06 -4.02
CA HIS A 39 -1.70 -4.72 -3.47
C HIS A 39 -2.40 -3.59 -4.25
N SER A 40 -3.35 -3.92 -5.11
CA SER A 40 -4.08 -2.93 -5.91
C SER A 40 -5.59 -2.99 -5.66
N PHE A 41 -6.25 -1.86 -5.91
CA PHE A 41 -7.71 -1.76 -6.02
C PHE A 41 -8.09 -0.66 -7.02
N SER A 42 -9.12 -0.91 -7.81
CA SER A 42 -9.65 0.03 -8.81
C SER A 42 -11.15 -0.18 -9.01
N ALA A 43 -11.81 0.74 -9.71
CA ALA A 43 -13.20 0.57 -10.12
C ALA A 43 -13.41 -0.69 -10.98
N PRO A 44 -14.54 -1.42 -10.83
CA PRO A 44 -15.50 -1.33 -9.72
C PRO A 44 -14.83 -1.79 -8.42
N PHE A 45 -14.85 -0.94 -7.39
CA PHE A 45 -13.99 -1.09 -6.22
C PHE A 45 -14.34 -2.34 -5.42
N SER A 46 -13.50 -3.36 -5.59
CA SER A 46 -13.45 -4.57 -4.79
C SER A 46 -12.08 -4.64 -4.12
N ILE A 47 -12.08 -4.85 -2.81
CA ILE A 47 -10.87 -4.83 -1.97
C ILE A 47 -10.70 -6.13 -1.18
N PRO A 48 -10.58 -7.30 -1.84
CA PRO A 48 -10.52 -8.58 -1.15
C PRO A 48 -9.30 -8.72 -0.22
N TYR A 49 -8.29 -7.89 -0.42
CA TYR A 49 -7.00 -7.94 0.29
C TYR A 49 -6.72 -6.71 1.13
N TRP A 50 -7.71 -5.83 1.34
CA TRP A 50 -7.54 -4.66 2.18
C TRP A 50 -8.51 -4.70 3.36
N SER A 51 -7.99 -4.44 4.55
CA SER A 51 -8.78 -4.20 5.75
C SER A 51 -9.04 -2.71 5.89
N LEU A 52 -10.31 -2.32 6.03
CA LEU A 52 -10.71 -0.96 6.34
C LEU A 52 -11.01 -0.84 7.83
N SER A 53 -10.70 0.30 8.43
CA SER A 53 -11.03 0.59 9.82
C SER A 53 -11.39 2.06 10.03
N HIS A 54 -11.96 2.35 11.20
CA HIS A 54 -12.41 3.69 11.61
C HIS A 54 -13.46 4.27 10.63
N ASP A 55 -13.32 5.53 10.21
CA ASP A 55 -14.30 6.22 9.36
C ASP A 55 -14.22 5.84 7.88
N THR A 56 -13.33 4.90 7.52
CA THR A 56 -13.13 4.51 6.13
C THR A 56 -14.35 3.79 5.57
N ILE A 57 -14.90 4.34 4.49
CA ILE A 57 -16.08 3.82 3.79
C ILE A 57 -15.67 3.47 2.36
N MET A 58 -16.11 2.31 1.90
CA MET A 58 -15.98 1.90 0.50
C MET A 58 -17.31 2.02 -0.22
N THR A 59 -17.28 2.59 -1.43
CA THR A 59 -18.40 2.61 -2.37
C THR A 59 -18.02 1.87 -3.64
N SER A 60 -18.95 1.71 -4.58
CA SER A 60 -18.64 1.11 -5.89
C SER A 60 -17.72 1.98 -6.76
N SER A 61 -17.54 3.27 -6.42
CA SER A 61 -16.83 4.27 -7.23
C SER A 61 -15.59 4.87 -6.59
N HIS A 62 -15.39 4.71 -5.28
CA HIS A 62 -14.20 5.18 -4.57
C HIS A 62 -14.15 4.60 -3.14
N MET A 63 -12.96 4.67 -2.54
CA MET A 63 -12.77 4.53 -1.10
C MET A 63 -12.64 5.92 -0.48
N SER A 64 -13.44 6.26 0.51
CA SER A 64 -13.26 7.48 1.31
C SER A 64 -12.60 7.10 2.64
N LEU A 65 -11.43 7.67 2.92
CA LEU A 65 -10.72 7.45 4.18
C LEU A 65 -11.41 8.20 5.32
N THR A 66 -11.67 9.49 5.13
CA THR A 66 -12.24 10.40 6.13
C THR A 66 -13.50 11.07 5.61
N ARG A 67 -14.38 11.47 6.53
CA ARG A 67 -15.55 12.32 6.20
C ARG A 67 -15.21 13.79 6.45
N ASP A 68 -15.97 14.70 5.83
CA ASP A 68 -15.91 16.14 6.12
C ASP A 68 -16.57 16.46 7.48
N THR A 69 -16.00 15.88 8.55
CA THR A 69 -16.40 16.06 9.93
C THR A 69 -15.15 16.16 10.81
N PRO A 70 -15.16 16.99 11.87
CA PRO A 70 -14.01 17.14 12.76
C PRO A 70 -13.55 15.80 13.36
N ALA A 71 -12.24 15.65 13.54
CA ALA A 71 -11.61 14.48 14.15
C ALA A 71 -11.94 13.13 13.46
N SER A 72 -12.13 13.15 12.13
CA SER A 72 -12.31 11.94 11.35
C SER A 72 -10.96 11.28 11.06
N THR A 73 -10.85 9.99 11.35
CA THR A 73 -9.64 9.21 11.06
C THR A 73 -10.04 7.97 10.28
N GLY A 74 -9.33 7.72 9.18
CA GLY A 74 -9.57 6.58 8.31
C GLY A 74 -8.28 5.82 8.04
N ILE A 75 -8.37 4.51 7.97
CA ILE A 75 -7.22 3.65 7.72
C ILE A 75 -7.63 2.49 6.83
N ALA A 76 -6.86 2.28 5.77
CA ALA A 76 -6.93 1.11 4.92
C ALA A 76 -5.54 0.45 4.85
N PHE A 77 -5.46 -0.84 5.19
CA PHE A 77 -4.22 -1.60 5.14
C PHE A 77 -4.36 -2.82 4.25
N ASN A 78 -3.29 -3.14 3.53
CA ASN A 78 -3.21 -4.38 2.77
C ASN A 78 -2.92 -5.56 3.71
N SER A 79 -3.66 -6.65 3.58
CA SER A 79 -3.52 -7.85 4.40
C SER A 79 -2.33 -8.73 3.98
N PHE A 80 -1.70 -8.45 2.84
CA PHE A 80 -0.56 -9.21 2.32
C PHE A 80 0.72 -8.37 2.39
N PRO A 81 1.84 -8.94 2.85
CA PRO A 81 3.10 -8.22 2.89
C PRO A 81 3.61 -7.93 1.48
N LEU A 82 4.13 -6.72 1.26
CA LEU A 82 4.87 -6.37 0.05
C LEU A 82 6.28 -6.98 0.12
N THR A 83 6.52 -8.08 -0.59
CA THR A 83 7.79 -8.83 -0.55
C THR A 83 8.73 -8.51 -1.72
N ARG A 84 8.37 -7.56 -2.59
CA ARG A 84 9.13 -7.23 -3.80
C ARG A 84 10.22 -6.21 -3.50
N GLU A 85 11.42 -6.44 -4.01
CA GLU A 85 12.57 -5.51 -3.87
C GLU A 85 12.34 -4.18 -4.60
N HIS A 86 11.68 -4.22 -5.76
CA HIS A 86 11.38 -3.04 -6.57
C HIS A 86 9.87 -2.97 -6.82
N TRP A 87 9.31 -1.79 -6.58
CA TRP A 87 7.88 -1.55 -6.71
C TRP A 87 7.62 -0.09 -7.07
N VAL A 88 6.48 0.15 -7.69
CA VAL A 88 5.92 1.48 -7.95
C VAL A 88 4.46 1.43 -7.51
N VAL A 89 4.02 2.49 -6.82
CA VAL A 89 2.63 2.67 -6.42
C VAL A 89 2.09 3.90 -7.12
N ASP A 90 1.06 3.71 -7.93
CA ASP A 90 0.29 4.77 -8.57
C ASP A 90 -1.00 4.98 -7.76
N VAL A 91 -1.14 6.13 -7.11
CA VAL A 91 -2.34 6.48 -6.32
C VAL A 91 -3.07 7.63 -6.98
N THR A 92 -4.38 7.49 -7.17
CA THR A 92 -5.26 8.62 -7.53
C THR A 92 -5.98 9.13 -6.29
N ILE A 93 -5.72 10.38 -5.92
CA ILE A 93 -6.26 11.01 -4.70
C ILE A 93 -7.16 12.18 -5.09
N ARG A 94 -8.27 12.32 -4.37
CA ARG A 94 -9.11 13.51 -4.40
C ARG A 94 -9.37 13.97 -2.97
N VAL A 95 -8.89 15.17 -2.64
CA VAL A 95 -9.18 15.85 -1.37
C VAL A 95 -10.23 16.93 -1.63
N TRP A 96 -11.33 16.93 -0.88
CA TRP A 96 -12.41 17.90 -1.05
C TRP A 96 -13.21 18.13 0.24
N GLY A 97 -13.78 19.31 0.43
CA GLY A 97 -14.58 19.63 1.61
C GLY A 97 -15.26 21.00 1.51
N ALA A 98 -16.18 21.26 2.43
CA ALA A 98 -16.95 22.50 2.45
C ALA A 98 -16.14 23.71 2.94
N SER A 99 -15.11 23.47 3.76
CA SER A 99 -14.19 24.48 4.28
C SER A 99 -13.01 24.70 3.32
N THR A 100 -12.54 25.94 3.20
CA THR A 100 -11.29 26.27 2.48
C THR A 100 -10.04 25.95 3.28
N ILE A 101 -10.17 25.76 4.60
CA ILE A 101 -9.09 25.35 5.51
C ILE A 101 -9.26 23.85 5.77
N GLY A 102 -8.27 23.06 5.35
CA GLY A 102 -8.24 21.61 5.49
C GLY A 102 -7.30 21.14 6.56
N ALA A 103 -7.71 20.13 7.32
CA ALA A 103 -6.89 19.48 8.32
C ALA A 103 -7.24 18.00 8.45
N ASP A 104 -6.30 17.08 8.67
CA ASP A 104 -4.83 17.27 8.74
C ASP A 104 -4.17 16.89 7.40
N GLY A 105 -4.59 15.79 6.77
CA GLY A 105 -4.07 15.31 5.49
C GLY A 105 -4.19 13.80 5.37
N MET A 106 -3.34 13.17 4.56
CA MET A 106 -3.22 11.72 4.47
C MET A 106 -1.78 11.24 4.44
N ALA A 107 -1.60 9.94 4.67
CA ALA A 107 -0.32 9.30 4.48
C ALA A 107 -0.46 7.97 3.72
N LEU A 108 0.53 7.67 2.88
CA LEU A 108 0.76 6.35 2.31
C LEU A 108 1.88 5.67 3.10
N TRP A 109 1.59 4.48 3.64
CA TRP A 109 2.51 3.74 4.51
C TRP A 109 3.04 2.48 3.83
N VAL A 110 4.36 2.27 3.92
CA VAL A 110 5.00 0.98 3.68
C VAL A 110 5.78 0.63 4.93
N VAL A 111 5.14 -0.14 5.80
CA VAL A 111 5.63 -0.45 7.14
C VAL A 111 5.68 -1.96 7.37
N ASP A 112 6.40 -2.35 8.41
CA ASP A 112 6.43 -3.73 8.86
C ASP A 112 5.04 -4.20 9.37
N ALA A 113 4.89 -5.52 9.49
CA ALA A 113 3.61 -6.10 9.89
C ALA A 113 3.21 -5.74 11.33
N ALA A 114 4.18 -5.46 12.21
CA ALA A 114 3.86 -5.06 13.58
C ALA A 114 3.32 -3.62 13.64
N SER A 115 3.82 -2.72 12.80
CA SER A 115 3.36 -1.32 12.72
C SER A 115 2.03 -1.18 11.98
N ALA A 116 1.74 -2.07 11.02
CA ALA A 116 0.49 -2.05 10.28
C ALA A 116 -0.73 -2.17 11.21
N GLY A 117 -1.61 -1.16 11.16
CA GLY A 117 -2.84 -1.12 11.97
C GLY A 117 -2.65 -0.72 13.44
N ARG A 118 -1.42 -0.47 13.91
CA ARG A 118 -1.20 0.13 15.23
C ARG A 118 -1.64 1.59 15.18
N ARG A 119 -2.66 1.92 15.96
CA ARG A 119 -3.24 3.25 16.01
C ARG A 119 -2.30 4.25 16.68
N GLY A 120 -2.24 5.47 16.14
CA GLY A 120 -1.62 6.63 16.78
C GLY A 120 -2.08 7.93 16.11
N SER A 121 -1.44 9.03 16.50
CA SER A 121 -1.75 10.38 16.04
C SER A 121 -1.11 10.75 14.70
N LEU A 122 -0.15 9.96 14.21
CA LEU A 122 0.56 10.22 12.97
C LEU A 122 -0.24 9.71 11.76
N PHE A 123 -1.19 10.51 11.27
CA PHE A 123 -2.10 10.15 10.17
C PHE A 123 -2.74 8.76 10.34
N GLY A 124 -3.14 8.44 11.58
CA GLY A 124 -3.83 7.22 11.94
C GLY A 124 -2.93 6.08 12.43
N ILE A 125 -1.60 6.15 12.31
CA ILE A 125 -0.68 5.11 12.80
C ILE A 125 0.12 5.55 14.02
N ALA A 126 0.70 4.57 14.73
CA ALA A 126 1.59 4.78 15.86
C ALA A 126 2.87 5.53 15.45
N GLU A 127 3.34 6.40 16.34
CA GLU A 127 4.44 7.34 16.13
C GLU A 127 5.82 6.65 16.08
N ASP A 128 5.89 5.41 16.58
CA ASP A 128 7.07 4.53 16.66
C ASP A 128 7.04 3.42 15.59
N PHE A 129 6.49 3.73 14.41
CA PHE A 129 6.42 2.79 13.30
C PHE A 129 7.80 2.37 12.78
N GLN A 130 7.87 1.22 12.11
CA GLN A 130 9.05 0.78 11.39
C GLN A 130 8.74 0.70 9.88
N GLY A 131 9.36 1.56 9.09
CA GLY A 131 9.16 1.63 7.63
C GLY A 131 9.28 3.05 7.07
N ILE A 132 8.56 3.29 5.98
CA ILE A 132 8.47 4.61 5.33
C ILE A 132 7.02 5.11 5.25
N GLY A 133 6.86 6.41 5.31
CA GLY A 133 5.60 7.12 5.08
C GLY A 133 5.78 8.22 4.04
N VAL A 134 4.84 8.33 3.11
CA VAL A 134 4.70 9.51 2.25
C VAL A 134 3.52 10.30 2.78
N LEU A 135 3.80 11.44 3.39
CA LEU A 135 2.82 12.31 4.02
C LEU A 135 2.36 13.34 3.00
N VAL A 136 1.06 13.49 2.85
CA VAL A 136 0.42 14.55 2.07
C VAL A 136 -0.32 15.42 3.08
N ASP A 137 0.39 16.43 3.57
CA ASP A 137 -0.11 17.33 4.59
C ASP A 137 -0.76 18.54 3.92
N THR A 138 -2.00 18.80 4.33
CA THR A 138 -2.84 19.84 3.74
C THR A 138 -3.06 21.02 4.68
N PHE A 139 -2.57 20.93 5.93
CA PHE A 139 -2.83 21.93 6.96
C PHE A 139 -1.56 22.63 7.42
N ASP A 140 -1.63 23.96 7.49
CA ASP A 140 -0.54 24.82 7.90
C ASP A 140 -0.46 24.89 9.44
N ASN A 141 0.07 23.84 10.06
CA ASN A 141 0.14 23.71 11.52
C ASN A 141 1.06 24.77 12.14
N ASP A 142 2.16 25.13 11.46
CA ASP A 142 3.15 26.12 11.92
C ASP A 142 2.88 27.56 11.45
N GLY A 143 1.94 27.76 10.52
CA GLY A 143 1.59 29.07 9.98
C GLY A 143 2.61 29.64 8.99
N SER A 144 3.52 28.82 8.45
CA SER A 144 4.56 29.22 7.51
C SER A 144 4.00 29.48 6.09
N GLY A 145 2.80 28.99 5.78
CA GLY A 145 2.12 29.22 4.51
C GLY A 145 2.66 28.36 3.35
N HIS A 146 3.38 27.28 3.65
CA HIS A 146 4.02 26.40 2.66
C HIS A 146 3.17 25.17 2.28
N HIS A 147 1.91 25.13 2.74
CA HIS A 147 1.02 23.98 2.59
C HIS A 147 0.12 24.08 1.33
N PRO A 148 -0.20 22.96 0.66
CA PRO A 148 0.11 21.58 1.04
C PRO A 148 1.55 21.16 0.73
N TYR A 149 2.10 20.20 1.46
CA TYR A 149 3.41 19.62 1.15
C TYR A 149 3.36 18.10 1.09
N ILE A 150 4.35 17.53 0.39
CA ILE A 150 4.60 16.09 0.40
C ILE A 150 5.95 15.87 1.08
N ALA A 151 5.96 15.06 2.13
CA ALA A 151 7.17 14.67 2.84
C ALA A 151 7.36 13.15 2.81
N LEU A 152 8.62 12.72 2.71
CA LEU A 152 9.00 11.34 2.95
C LEU A 152 9.54 11.22 4.38
N VAL A 153 9.00 10.30 5.17
CA VAL A 153 9.49 9.98 6.51
C VAL A 153 9.96 8.54 6.57
N TYR A 154 11.06 8.30 7.28
CA TYR A 154 11.58 6.97 7.59
C TYR A 154 11.70 6.80 9.11
N ASN A 155 11.33 5.63 9.60
CA ASN A 155 11.51 5.26 11.00
C ASN A 155 11.94 3.80 11.10
N ASP A 156 12.87 3.53 12.01
CA ASP A 156 13.36 2.18 12.33
C ASP A 156 12.65 1.58 13.56
N GLY A 157 11.66 2.29 14.11
CA GLY A 157 10.90 1.92 15.30
C GLY A 157 11.46 2.49 16.61
N THR A 158 12.58 3.24 16.56
CA THR A 158 13.21 3.81 17.75
C THR A 158 12.82 5.26 18.02
N ARG A 159 12.33 5.97 16.99
CA ARG A 159 11.94 7.38 17.07
C ARG A 159 10.44 7.50 17.27
N SER A 160 10.02 8.53 18.01
CA SER A 160 8.61 8.93 18.12
C SER A 160 8.43 10.28 17.44
N PHE A 161 7.60 10.30 16.39
CA PHE A 161 7.26 11.50 15.64
C PHE A 161 6.16 12.29 16.34
N SER A 162 6.32 13.61 16.42
CA SER A 162 5.25 14.51 16.85
C SER A 162 4.53 15.10 15.64
N HIS A 163 3.21 15.14 15.70
CA HIS A 163 2.36 15.82 14.71
C HIS A 163 2.43 17.35 14.86
N ASP A 164 2.80 17.87 16.03
CA ASP A 164 2.72 19.30 16.36
C ASP A 164 3.86 20.16 15.75
N HIS A 165 4.80 19.55 15.02
CA HIS A 165 6.02 20.19 14.50
C HIS A 165 6.34 19.77 13.05
N ASP A 166 5.31 19.65 12.21
CA ASP A 166 5.42 19.39 10.76
C ASP A 166 6.35 18.22 10.41
N HIS A 167 6.35 17.21 11.28
CA HIS A 167 7.18 16.00 11.19
C HIS A 167 8.70 16.23 11.12
N GLY A 168 9.17 17.47 11.31
CA GLY A 168 10.57 17.88 11.22
C GLY A 168 11.41 17.56 12.45
N HIS A 169 10.78 17.16 13.56
CA HIS A 169 11.47 16.84 14.80
C HIS A 169 10.98 15.51 15.38
N ALA A 170 11.80 14.47 15.24
CA ALA A 170 11.75 13.36 16.19
C ALA A 170 11.98 13.95 17.60
N ALA A 171 11.21 13.50 18.59
CA ALA A 171 11.27 14.03 19.96
C ALA A 171 12.66 13.89 20.63
N HIS A 172 13.61 13.21 19.97
CA HIS A 172 15.04 13.24 20.28
C HIS A 172 15.77 13.95 19.14
N GLY A 173 16.47 15.05 19.46
CA GLY A 173 17.14 15.96 18.53
C GLY A 173 18.30 15.35 17.74
N ASP A 174 17.96 14.46 16.82
CA ASP A 174 18.82 13.97 15.74
C ASP A 174 18.24 14.56 14.45
N GLU A 175 18.98 15.51 13.84
CA GLU A 175 18.68 16.08 12.53
C GLU A 175 18.67 14.93 11.51
N GLY A 176 17.49 14.46 11.12
CA GLY A 176 17.36 13.33 10.22
C GLY A 176 15.99 13.22 9.55
N ASP A 177 15.90 13.87 8.39
CA ASP A 177 15.41 13.26 7.14
C ASP A 177 13.89 13.26 6.82
N ALA A 178 13.15 14.31 7.16
CA ALA A 178 11.96 14.66 6.36
C ALA A 178 12.42 15.48 5.15
N GLU A 179 12.48 14.87 3.96
CA GLU A 179 12.79 15.60 2.71
C GLU A 179 11.52 16.24 2.16
N GLU A 180 11.51 17.57 2.07
CA GLU A 180 10.35 18.39 1.67
C GLU A 180 10.27 18.55 0.14
N ALA A 181 9.12 18.20 -0.44
CA ALA A 181 8.80 18.53 -1.83
C ALA A 181 7.47 19.30 -1.89
N GLY A 182 7.52 20.56 -2.31
CA GLY A 182 6.35 21.44 -2.40
C GLY A 182 5.30 20.96 -3.41
N ALA A 183 4.04 20.86 -2.98
CA ALA A 183 2.88 20.58 -3.83
C ALA A 183 1.96 21.80 -3.86
N THR A 184 1.30 22.10 -4.98
CA THR A 184 0.38 23.25 -5.08
C THR A 184 -1.06 22.77 -5.08
N GLY A 185 -1.80 22.95 -3.97
CA GLY A 185 -3.23 22.59 -3.90
C GLY A 185 -3.89 22.73 -2.53
N SER A 186 -4.39 23.92 -2.19
CA SER A 186 -5.16 24.15 -0.95
C SER A 186 -6.57 23.56 -1.08
N GLY A 187 -6.87 22.49 -0.35
CA GLY A 187 -8.22 21.95 -0.26
C GLY A 187 -8.36 21.04 0.95
N GLY A 188 -9.25 21.40 1.88
CA GLY A 188 -9.61 20.58 3.01
C GLY A 188 -10.79 19.67 2.75
N GLY A 189 -10.83 18.52 3.44
CA GLY A 189 -12.01 17.68 3.63
C GLY A 189 -11.80 16.19 3.35
N SER A 190 -12.88 15.48 3.01
CA SER A 190 -12.91 14.05 2.68
C SER A 190 -11.80 13.67 1.71
N ILE A 191 -11.03 12.65 2.08
CA ILE A 191 -9.96 12.11 1.26
C ILE A 191 -10.48 10.85 0.56
N GLU A 192 -10.68 10.96 -0.75
CA GLU A 192 -11.12 9.86 -1.61
C GLU A 192 -9.94 9.29 -2.38
N LEU A 193 -9.80 7.96 -2.36
CA LEU A 193 -8.89 7.22 -3.21
C LEU A 193 -9.67 6.71 -4.43
N GLY A 194 -9.33 7.26 -5.59
CA GLY A 194 -9.86 6.88 -6.91
C GLY A 194 -9.22 5.60 -7.48
N GLY A 195 -8.27 5.02 -6.76
CA GLY A 195 -7.60 3.77 -7.09
C GLY A 195 -6.15 3.79 -6.62
N CYS A 196 -5.65 2.62 -6.26
CA CYS A 196 -4.24 2.38 -5.97
C CYS A 196 -3.82 1.21 -6.87
N SER A 197 -2.86 1.43 -7.76
CA SER A 197 -2.32 0.42 -8.65
C SER A 197 -0.84 0.26 -8.34
N SER A 198 -0.45 -0.91 -7.87
CA SER A 198 0.96 -1.28 -7.77
C SER A 198 1.39 -1.93 -9.08
N SER A 199 2.40 -1.38 -9.76
CA SER A 199 2.93 -1.95 -11.00
C SER A 199 4.41 -2.26 -10.88
N VAL A 200 4.82 -3.40 -11.43
CA VAL A 200 6.21 -3.82 -11.51
C VAL A 200 6.78 -3.35 -12.84
N ARG A 201 7.67 -2.35 -12.83
CA ARG A 201 8.58 -2.15 -13.96
C ARG A 201 9.78 -3.09 -13.79
N THR A 202 9.81 -4.15 -14.59
CA THR A 202 11.06 -4.88 -14.84
C THR A 202 11.96 -3.97 -15.68
N GLY A 203 12.80 -3.18 -15.00
CA GLY A 203 13.82 -2.37 -15.66
C GLY A 203 14.84 -3.27 -16.34
N ARG A 204 14.67 -3.51 -17.64
CA ARG A 204 15.73 -4.06 -18.48
C ARG A 204 16.77 -2.94 -18.64
N ARG A 205 17.88 -3.03 -17.90
CA ARG A 205 19.05 -2.18 -18.16
C ARG A 205 19.47 -2.42 -19.61
N SER A 206 19.46 -1.36 -20.42
CA SER A 206 20.18 -1.29 -21.69
C SER A 206 21.63 -0.93 -21.42
#